data_AF-A0A8H7VHC4-F1
#
_entry.id   AF-A0A8H7VHC4-F1
#
_cell.length_a   1.000
_cell.length_b   1.000
_cell.length_c   1.000
_cell.angle_alpha   90.00
_cell.angle_beta   90.00
_cell.angle_gamma   90.00
#
_symmetry.space_group_name_H-M   'P 1'
#
loop_
_entity.id
_entity.type
_entity.pdbx_description
1 polymer ?
#
loop_
_entity_poly.entity_id
_entity_poly.type
_entity_poly.pdbx_seq_one_letter_code
_entity_poly.pdbx_strand_id
1 'polypeptide(L)'
;MEYDDISSPREWDVNLELTLLNAVARCKPVGNYAIFIYSIHVFIRLIERIHKHFRIISIQRQFNEKSPTHYSLQEIRDRLSDYYSMDGLEELDKEDEEDEDEEEDDTSMHEFSLPLDEYEQLISEHRQDEESSPSSSPSPAKKARTAIKREPSPVSSMSPTPTPEPEEADDNKKEQPQAQPVIDEAIERGWEIPDFTIKEIRDAIPAHCFRRDTFRSFTYVFHDLFIIAVLAYAATYIDTIPSSTARVILWPLYWIAQGIVGTGVWVIGHECGHQAFSPSKAINNGVGMVLHSILLVPYHSWRISHSRHHKATGHMQKDQVFLPATRSQMGLPSRDLDPEGDGPHSALEESPIAMLWGMFVMFGFGWPMYLLTNIAGQKYPGWASHFNPYCAIFKDYEFWDVMQSTAGVSATIAVLTYLGQTFGSLTVIKFYVLPYFFVNFWLVLITYLQHTAPYLPHYRENVWNFQRGAALTVDRSFGILDYFHHHISDSHVAHHFFSTMPHYHAVEATHYIKKALGKHYQSDMTPIAVALWQSWKECRFVEDDGDVVFFKK
;
A
#
# COMPACT_ATOMS: atom_id res chain seq x y z
N MET A 1 51.04 -12.99 -57.15
CA MET A 1 50.70 -12.16 -55.98
C MET A 1 49.24 -12.46 -55.72
N GLU A 2 49.00 -13.56 -55.02
CA GLU A 2 47.67 -14.11 -54.75
C GLU A 2 46.95 -13.25 -53.70
N TYR A 3 45.71 -12.91 -54.00
CA TYR A 3 44.73 -12.35 -53.07
C TYR A 3 43.94 -13.53 -52.52
N ASP A 4 44.19 -13.89 -51.26
CA ASP A 4 43.40 -14.92 -50.57
C ASP A 4 42.05 -14.36 -50.13
N ASP A 5 41.02 -15.05 -50.60
CA ASP A 5 39.61 -14.97 -50.26
C ASP A 5 39.38 -15.56 -48.85
N ILE A 6 38.89 -14.76 -47.90
CA ILE A 6 38.52 -15.22 -46.54
C ILE A 6 37.03 -14.98 -46.35
N SER A 7 36.23 -15.99 -46.67
CA SER A 7 34.81 -16.08 -46.34
C SER A 7 34.46 -17.44 -45.68
N SER A 8 35.27 -17.90 -44.73
CA SER A 8 34.85 -18.92 -43.78
C SER A 8 34.17 -18.28 -42.55
N PRO A 9 33.04 -18.81 -42.06
CA PRO A 9 32.42 -18.31 -40.82
C PRO A 9 33.39 -18.55 -39.66
N ARG A 10 33.77 -17.47 -38.96
CA ARG A 10 34.69 -17.54 -37.82
C ARG A 10 34.00 -18.32 -36.71
N GLU A 11 34.60 -19.41 -36.29
CA GLU A 11 34.02 -20.29 -35.27
C GLU A 11 33.99 -19.56 -33.91
N TRP A 12 32.79 -19.32 -33.40
CA TRP A 12 32.57 -18.60 -32.15
C TRP A 12 32.60 -19.60 -31.00
N ASP A 13 33.67 -19.57 -30.20
CA ASP A 13 33.89 -20.53 -29.13
C ASP A 13 33.35 -20.07 -27.77
N VAL A 14 33.31 -21.00 -26.81
CA VAL A 14 32.79 -20.76 -25.46
C VAL A 14 33.63 -19.72 -24.68
N ASN A 15 34.91 -19.54 -25.02
CA ASN A 15 35.77 -18.56 -24.36
C ASN A 15 35.48 -17.13 -24.84
N LEU A 16 35.18 -16.96 -26.13
CA LEU A 16 34.67 -15.70 -26.69
C LEU A 16 33.31 -15.37 -26.08
N GLU A 17 32.42 -16.35 -25.90
CA GLU A 17 31.12 -16.15 -25.24
C GLU A 17 31.26 -15.61 -23.80
N LEU A 18 32.11 -16.26 -22.99
CA LEU A 18 32.43 -15.81 -21.64
C LEU A 18 33.09 -14.41 -21.63
N THR A 19 33.87 -14.09 -22.65
CA THR A 19 34.51 -12.77 -22.77
C THR A 19 33.50 -11.68 -23.09
N LEU A 20 32.50 -11.97 -23.93
CA LEU A 20 31.40 -11.05 -24.26
C LEU A 20 30.50 -10.80 -23.04
N LEU A 21 30.06 -11.85 -22.36
CA LEU A 21 29.22 -11.73 -21.16
C LEU A 21 29.94 -10.95 -20.04
N ASN A 22 31.25 -11.17 -19.87
CA ASN A 22 32.05 -10.38 -18.93
C ASN A 22 32.18 -8.90 -19.34
N ALA A 23 32.28 -8.59 -20.64
CA ALA A 23 32.31 -7.21 -21.12
C ALA A 23 30.96 -6.50 -20.90
N VAL A 24 29.85 -7.22 -21.12
CA VAL A 24 28.48 -6.74 -20.85
C VAL A 24 28.28 -6.48 -19.35
N ALA A 25 28.67 -7.42 -18.48
CA ALA A 25 28.51 -7.30 -17.03
C ALA A 25 29.34 -6.15 -16.42
N ARG A 26 30.48 -5.82 -17.02
CA ARG A 26 31.33 -4.68 -16.59
C ARG A 26 30.81 -3.34 -17.06
N CYS A 27 30.04 -3.30 -18.16
CA CYS A 27 29.34 -2.11 -18.63
C CYS A 27 27.99 -1.97 -17.91
N LYS A 28 28.03 -1.57 -16.62
CA LYS A 28 26.82 -1.31 -15.81
C LYS A 28 25.95 -0.25 -16.50
N PRO A 29 24.60 -0.37 -16.45
CA PRO A 29 23.71 0.69 -16.90
C PRO A 29 23.99 1.95 -16.07
N VAL A 30 24.22 3.07 -16.76
CA VAL A 30 24.24 4.37 -16.10
C VAL A 30 22.81 4.62 -15.66
N GLY A 31 22.57 4.55 -14.34
CA GLY A 31 21.26 4.78 -13.76
C GLY A 31 20.66 6.10 -14.24
N ASN A 32 19.35 6.10 -14.47
CA ASN A 32 18.58 7.25 -14.89
C ASN A 32 18.80 8.44 -13.93
N TYR A 33 19.70 9.35 -14.31
CA TYR A 33 19.84 10.67 -13.72
C TYR A 33 19.17 11.68 -14.67
N ALA A 34 18.07 12.29 -14.22
CA ALA A 34 17.58 13.60 -14.67
C ALA A 34 16.59 14.10 -13.59
N ILE A 35 16.95 15.02 -12.69
CA ILE A 35 16.93 16.49 -12.87
C ILE A 35 15.79 16.93 -13.80
N PHE A 36 14.69 17.37 -13.20
CA PHE A 36 13.55 17.98 -13.89
C PHE A 36 13.78 19.48 -14.12
N ILE A 37 13.86 19.89 -15.39
CA ILE A 37 13.24 21.14 -15.88
C ILE A 37 12.52 20.81 -17.20
N TYR A 38 11.27 21.28 -17.29
CA TYR A 38 10.30 21.12 -18.37
C TYR A 38 10.86 21.34 -19.79
N SER A 39 10.48 20.45 -20.73
CA SER A 39 10.55 20.55 -22.23
C SER A 39 11.45 19.53 -22.94
N ILE A 40 11.40 18.24 -22.60
CA ILE A 40 12.17 17.22 -23.33
C ILE A 40 11.41 15.88 -23.33
N HIS A 41 10.71 15.53 -24.42
CA HIS A 41 10.30 14.14 -24.70
C HIS A 41 11.14 13.60 -25.88
N VAL A 42 11.29 14.41 -26.94
CA VAL A 42 12.14 14.10 -28.11
C VAL A 42 13.63 13.95 -27.74
N PHE A 43 14.13 14.76 -26.81
CA PHE A 43 15.55 14.74 -26.41
C PHE A 43 15.86 13.62 -25.39
N ILE A 44 14.86 13.07 -24.67
CA ILE A 44 15.02 11.83 -23.87
C ILE A 44 15.16 10.62 -24.79
N ARG A 45 14.27 10.46 -25.80
CA ARG A 45 14.38 9.37 -26.77
C ARG A 45 15.69 9.44 -27.57
N LEU A 46 16.17 10.66 -27.89
CA LEU A 46 17.47 10.85 -28.53
C LEU A 46 18.64 10.46 -27.60
N ILE A 47 18.59 10.85 -26.33
CA ILE A 47 19.59 10.47 -25.33
C ILE A 47 19.60 8.96 -25.07
N GLU A 48 18.43 8.31 -25.03
CA GLU A 48 18.33 6.85 -24.86
C GLU A 48 18.91 6.10 -26.06
N ARG A 49 18.62 6.54 -27.29
CA ARG A 49 19.23 5.99 -28.51
C ARG A 49 20.74 6.22 -28.54
N ILE A 50 21.20 7.40 -28.15
CA ILE A 50 22.64 7.75 -28.03
C ILE A 50 23.32 6.89 -26.96
N HIS A 51 22.69 6.67 -25.80
CA HIS A 51 23.21 5.84 -24.71
C HIS A 51 23.29 4.35 -25.08
N LYS A 52 22.27 3.80 -25.76
CA LYS A 52 22.31 2.43 -26.30
C LYS A 52 23.50 2.27 -27.28
N HIS A 53 23.71 3.26 -28.16
CA HIS A 53 24.80 3.25 -29.13
C HIS A 53 26.20 3.33 -28.49
N PHE A 54 26.43 4.26 -27.55
CA PHE A 54 27.71 4.38 -26.83
C PHE A 54 28.02 3.17 -25.93
N ARG A 55 26.98 2.52 -25.41
CA ARG A 55 27.14 1.30 -24.61
C ARG A 55 27.63 0.14 -25.47
N ILE A 56 27.07 -0.06 -26.67
CA ILE A 56 27.52 -1.10 -27.60
C ILE A 56 28.97 -0.85 -28.05
N ILE A 57 29.34 0.41 -28.31
CA ILE A 57 30.74 0.79 -28.61
C ILE A 57 31.68 0.44 -27.44
N SER A 58 31.24 0.70 -26.20
CA SER A 58 32.04 0.41 -25.00
C SER A 58 32.19 -1.10 -24.74
N ILE A 59 31.12 -1.87 -24.99
CA ILE A 59 31.12 -3.34 -24.91
C ILE A 59 32.06 -3.91 -25.97
N GLN A 60 31.95 -3.46 -27.23
CA GLN A 60 32.81 -3.91 -28.33
C GLN A 60 34.29 -3.64 -28.03
N ARG A 61 34.61 -2.45 -27.51
CA ARG A 61 35.98 -2.09 -27.14
C ARG A 61 36.53 -3.00 -26.05
N GLN A 62 35.79 -3.20 -24.96
CA GLN A 62 36.23 -4.08 -23.86
C GLN A 62 36.31 -5.55 -24.27
N PHE A 63 35.44 -5.98 -25.18
CA PHE A 63 35.49 -7.32 -25.77
C PHE A 63 36.76 -7.51 -26.60
N ASN A 64 37.05 -6.58 -27.52
CA ASN A 64 38.24 -6.64 -28.37
C ASN A 64 39.56 -6.50 -27.60
N GLU A 65 39.56 -5.87 -26.42
CA GLU A 65 40.75 -5.81 -25.54
C GLU A 65 41.16 -7.18 -24.98
N LYS A 66 40.23 -8.13 -24.92
CA LYS A 66 40.45 -9.47 -24.33
C LYS A 66 40.23 -10.61 -25.31
N SER A 67 39.65 -10.33 -26.46
CA SER A 67 39.49 -11.28 -27.55
C SER A 67 40.80 -11.43 -28.32
N PRO A 68 41.21 -12.66 -28.69
CA PRO A 68 42.38 -12.89 -29.54
C PRO A 68 42.19 -12.37 -30.98
N THR A 69 40.97 -12.01 -31.38
CA THR A 69 40.61 -11.51 -32.71
C THR A 69 39.72 -10.28 -32.61
N HIS A 70 39.88 -9.33 -33.55
CA HIS A 70 39.13 -8.08 -33.54
C HIS A 70 37.76 -8.24 -34.23
N TYR A 71 36.69 -7.84 -33.55
CA TYR A 71 35.32 -7.86 -34.06
C TYR A 71 34.79 -6.45 -34.29
N SER A 72 34.00 -6.28 -35.36
CA SER A 72 33.34 -5.03 -35.71
C SER A 72 32.12 -4.75 -34.81
N LEU A 73 31.64 -3.50 -34.82
CA LEU A 73 30.50 -3.09 -34.00
C LEU A 73 29.23 -3.84 -34.42
N GLN A 74 29.10 -4.11 -35.72
CA GLN A 74 27.97 -4.84 -36.29
C GLN A 74 28.01 -6.31 -35.86
N GLU A 75 29.17 -6.98 -35.93
CA GLU A 75 29.31 -8.38 -35.49
C GLU A 75 28.97 -8.56 -33.99
N ILE A 76 29.34 -7.59 -33.13
CA ILE A 76 28.97 -7.62 -31.70
C ILE A 76 27.48 -7.33 -31.48
N ARG A 77 26.90 -6.45 -32.31
CA ARG A 77 25.47 -6.11 -32.24
C ARG A 77 24.60 -7.28 -32.66
N ASP A 78 24.93 -7.92 -33.78
CA ASP A 78 24.20 -9.08 -34.31
C ASP A 78 24.23 -10.22 -33.29
N ARG A 79 25.40 -10.45 -32.65
CA ARG A 79 25.52 -11.44 -31.56
C ARG A 79 24.71 -11.09 -30.32
N LEU A 80 24.67 -9.83 -29.90
CA LEU A 80 23.82 -9.43 -28.77
C LEU A 80 22.32 -9.51 -29.13
N SER A 81 21.96 -9.31 -30.41
CA SER A 81 20.58 -9.48 -30.89
C SER A 81 20.08 -10.91 -30.68
N ASP A 82 20.93 -11.91 -31.00
CA ASP A 82 20.64 -13.34 -30.81
C ASP A 82 20.33 -13.69 -29.34
N TYR A 83 20.95 -12.99 -28.37
CA TYR A 83 20.78 -13.24 -26.93
C TYR A 83 19.59 -12.52 -26.30
N TYR A 84 19.23 -11.34 -26.82
CA TYR A 84 18.22 -10.47 -26.23
C TYR A 84 16.89 -10.44 -27.00
N SER A 85 16.75 -11.21 -28.09
CA SER A 85 15.58 -11.16 -28.98
C SER A 85 15.21 -9.70 -29.32
N MET A 86 16.22 -8.93 -29.73
CA MET A 86 16.05 -7.50 -30.04
C MET A 86 15.10 -7.28 -31.22
N ASP A 87 14.95 -8.25 -32.12
CA ASP A 87 13.95 -8.24 -33.18
C ASP A 87 12.52 -8.30 -32.62
N GLY A 88 12.29 -8.97 -31.49
CA GLY A 88 11.00 -8.99 -30.80
C GLY A 88 10.72 -7.71 -29.99
N LEU A 89 11.76 -6.99 -29.57
CA LEU A 89 11.64 -5.67 -28.94
C LEU A 89 11.48 -4.54 -29.97
N GLU A 90 12.02 -4.69 -31.18
CA GLU A 90 11.76 -3.78 -32.31
C GLU A 90 10.42 -4.09 -33.00
N GLU A 91 9.90 -5.32 -32.90
CA GLU A 91 8.50 -5.65 -33.20
C GLU A 91 7.57 -5.09 -32.12
N LEU A 92 7.88 -5.18 -30.82
CA LEU A 92 7.11 -4.53 -29.75
C LEU A 92 7.14 -2.99 -29.83
N ASP A 93 8.28 -2.36 -30.15
CA ASP A 93 8.36 -0.90 -30.37
C ASP A 93 7.57 -0.48 -31.64
N LYS A 94 7.33 -1.40 -32.60
CA LYS A 94 6.49 -1.16 -33.79
C LYS A 94 5.02 -1.47 -33.54
N GLU A 95 4.70 -2.49 -32.74
CA GLU A 95 3.37 -2.75 -32.21
C GLU A 95 2.93 -1.57 -31.33
N ASP A 96 3.82 -1.01 -30.50
CA ASP A 96 3.55 0.20 -29.71
C ASP A 96 3.37 1.47 -30.61
N GLU A 97 4.01 1.54 -31.79
CA GLU A 97 3.78 2.63 -32.78
C GLU A 97 2.49 2.41 -33.59
N GLU A 98 2.11 1.16 -33.90
CA GLU A 98 0.86 0.81 -34.59
C GLU A 98 -0.36 0.88 -33.65
N ASP A 99 -0.22 0.54 -32.36
CA ASP A 99 -1.25 0.67 -31.32
C ASP A 99 -1.53 2.15 -30.98
N GLU A 100 -0.52 3.04 -31.03
CA GLU A 100 -0.73 4.49 -30.87
C GLU A 100 -1.45 5.12 -32.08
N ASP A 101 -1.24 4.59 -33.29
CA ASP A 101 -1.93 5.04 -34.52
C ASP A 101 -3.35 4.42 -34.67
N GLU A 102 -3.60 3.21 -34.14
CA GLU A 102 -4.94 2.59 -34.10
C GLU A 102 -5.83 3.15 -32.97
N GLU A 103 -5.27 3.61 -31.84
CA GLU A 103 -6.03 4.28 -30.77
C GLU A 103 -6.61 5.65 -31.19
N GLU A 104 -6.13 6.28 -32.27
CA GLU A 104 -6.75 7.49 -32.82
C GLU A 104 -7.95 7.22 -33.76
N ASP A 105 -8.13 5.99 -34.30
CA ASP A 105 -9.18 5.72 -35.32
C ASP A 105 -10.23 4.66 -34.94
N ASP A 106 -10.01 3.74 -33.97
CA ASP A 106 -11.02 2.72 -33.66
C ASP A 106 -11.99 3.08 -32.52
N THR A 107 -13.01 3.87 -32.88
CA THR A 107 -14.28 3.91 -32.14
C THR A 107 -15.14 2.68 -32.48
N SER A 108 -14.69 1.48 -32.09
CA SER A 108 -15.56 0.30 -32.15
C SER A 108 -15.28 -0.70 -31.03
N MET A 109 -16.35 -1.37 -30.60
CA MET A 109 -16.41 -2.07 -29.32
C MET A 109 -15.54 -3.33 -29.30
N HIS A 110 -14.44 -3.31 -28.55
CA HIS A 110 -13.74 -4.52 -28.13
C HIS A 110 -14.23 -5.05 -26.78
N GLU A 111 -14.40 -6.37 -26.78
CA GLU A 111 -15.00 -7.21 -25.76
C GLU A 111 -14.21 -7.20 -24.45
N PHE A 112 -14.92 -6.92 -23.36
CA PHE A 112 -14.45 -6.75 -21.99
C PHE A 112 -13.76 -8.01 -21.42
N SER A 113 -12.46 -7.95 -21.14
CA SER A 113 -11.77 -8.91 -20.28
C SER A 113 -11.94 -8.52 -18.79
N LEU A 114 -12.22 -9.51 -17.94
CA LEU A 114 -12.65 -9.33 -16.55
C LEU A 114 -11.47 -8.92 -15.63
N PRO A 115 -11.68 -8.03 -14.64
CA PRO A 115 -10.67 -7.64 -13.64
C PRO A 115 -10.23 -8.73 -12.65
N LEU A 116 -10.56 -10.00 -12.90
CA LEU A 116 -10.18 -11.12 -12.03
C LEU A 116 -8.66 -11.33 -12.03
N ASP A 117 -7.99 -11.03 -13.14
CA ASP A 117 -6.54 -11.27 -13.28
C ASP A 117 -5.69 -10.33 -12.41
N GLU A 118 -6.12 -9.06 -12.20
CA GLU A 118 -5.48 -8.14 -11.25
C GLU A 118 -5.69 -8.58 -9.79
N TYR A 119 -6.83 -9.21 -9.50
CA TYR A 119 -7.15 -9.73 -8.18
C TYR A 119 -6.44 -11.07 -7.90
N GLU A 120 -6.34 -11.95 -8.89
CA GLU A 120 -5.49 -13.14 -8.84
C GLU A 120 -4.01 -12.76 -8.73
N GLN A 121 -3.56 -11.66 -9.34
CA GLN A 121 -2.22 -11.12 -9.12
C GLN A 121 -2.01 -10.70 -7.66
N LEU A 122 -2.95 -9.97 -7.04
CA LEU A 122 -2.86 -9.60 -5.62
C LEU A 122 -2.87 -10.82 -4.68
N ILE A 123 -3.62 -11.87 -5.03
CA ILE A 123 -3.60 -13.16 -4.31
C ILE A 123 -2.30 -13.93 -4.59
N SER A 124 -1.74 -13.84 -5.80
CA SER A 124 -0.52 -14.53 -6.18
C SER A 124 0.74 -13.90 -5.56
N GLU A 125 0.76 -12.57 -5.40
CA GLU A 125 1.78 -11.86 -4.60
C GLU A 125 1.73 -12.31 -3.13
N HIS A 126 0.54 -12.66 -2.62
CA HIS A 126 0.38 -13.24 -1.28
C HIS A 126 1.00 -14.63 -1.18
N ARG A 127 0.83 -15.49 -2.19
CA ARG A 127 1.53 -16.80 -2.26
C ARG A 127 3.05 -16.65 -2.31
N GLN A 128 3.57 -15.65 -3.02
CA GLN A 128 5.02 -15.44 -3.14
C GLN A 128 5.66 -14.90 -1.84
N ASP A 129 4.93 -14.08 -1.07
CA ASP A 129 5.39 -13.66 0.26
C ASP A 129 5.27 -14.82 1.29
N GLU A 130 4.30 -15.73 1.12
CA GLU A 130 4.15 -16.97 1.91
C GLU A 130 5.27 -18.00 1.64
N GLU A 131 5.82 -18.08 0.42
CA GLU A 131 6.90 -19.03 0.08
C GLU A 131 8.24 -18.76 0.82
N SER A 132 8.34 -17.65 1.56
CA SER A 132 9.44 -17.38 2.49
C SER A 132 9.29 -18.05 3.87
N SER A 133 8.24 -18.84 4.10
CA SER A 133 8.06 -19.70 5.29
C SER A 133 7.21 -20.95 4.96
N PRO A 134 7.58 -22.16 5.41
CA PRO A 134 7.05 -23.39 4.82
C PRO A 134 5.61 -23.67 5.26
N SER A 135 4.65 -23.63 4.32
CA SER A 135 3.34 -24.24 4.52
C SER A 135 2.92 -25.02 3.27
N SER A 136 2.63 -26.31 3.46
CA SER A 136 2.23 -27.26 2.42
C SER A 136 0.74 -27.58 2.57
N SER A 137 -0.03 -27.40 1.50
CA SER A 137 -1.41 -27.90 1.39
C SER A 137 -1.51 -28.98 0.30
N PRO A 138 -2.15 -30.13 0.54
CA PRO A 138 -2.17 -31.24 -0.41
C PRO A 138 -3.39 -31.21 -1.35
N SER A 139 -3.16 -31.60 -2.61
CA SER A 139 -4.21 -32.00 -3.57
C SER A 139 -4.47 -33.51 -3.53
N PRO A 140 -5.68 -33.98 -3.89
CA PRO A 140 -6.13 -35.33 -3.56
C PRO A 140 -5.65 -36.43 -4.54
N ALA A 141 -5.45 -37.61 -3.95
CA ALA A 141 -4.85 -38.81 -4.54
C ALA A 141 -5.66 -39.47 -5.68
N LYS A 142 -4.94 -40.07 -6.63
CA LYS A 142 -5.41 -41.15 -7.52
C LYS A 142 -4.63 -42.45 -7.29
N LYS A 143 -5.34 -43.56 -7.51
CA LYS A 143 -5.11 -44.94 -7.08
C LYS A 143 -3.89 -45.67 -7.69
N ALA A 144 -3.28 -46.49 -6.83
CA ALA A 144 -2.85 -47.90 -6.99
C ALA A 144 -1.96 -48.33 -8.17
N ARG A 145 -0.80 -48.94 -7.84
CA ARG A 145 -0.53 -50.37 -8.11
C ARG A 145 0.74 -50.89 -7.42
N THR A 146 0.63 -52.14 -6.98
CA THR A 146 1.59 -53.03 -6.34
C THR A 146 2.69 -53.54 -7.29
N ALA A 147 3.90 -53.81 -6.78
CA ALA A 147 4.39 -55.17 -6.49
C ALA A 147 5.92 -55.39 -6.70
N ILE A 148 6.49 -56.19 -5.78
CA ILE A 148 7.58 -57.18 -5.92
C ILE A 148 9.00 -56.79 -5.47
N LYS A 149 9.43 -57.56 -4.46
CA LYS A 149 10.70 -57.65 -3.74
C LYS A 149 11.48 -58.86 -4.28
N ARG A 150 12.80 -58.77 -4.47
CA ARG A 150 13.73 -59.92 -4.52
C ARG A 150 15.13 -59.54 -3.99
N GLU A 151 15.68 -60.46 -3.20
CA GLU A 151 17.00 -60.54 -2.56
C GLU A 151 17.45 -62.03 -2.70
N PRO A 152 18.67 -62.51 -2.28
CA PRO A 152 19.99 -61.86 -2.10
C PRO A 152 21.23 -62.73 -2.53
N SER A 153 22.47 -62.23 -2.23
CA SER A 153 23.72 -62.96 -1.80
C SER A 153 24.81 -63.38 -2.85
N PRO A 154 26.11 -63.65 -2.47
CA PRO A 154 27.03 -62.99 -1.50
C PRO A 154 28.55 -62.90 -1.95
N VAL A 155 29.45 -62.49 -1.02
CA VAL A 155 30.95 -62.69 -0.88
C VAL A 155 31.88 -61.64 -1.59
N SER A 156 32.97 -61.04 -1.06
CA SER A 156 33.85 -61.19 0.13
C SER A 156 34.71 -59.92 0.41
N SER A 157 34.97 -59.64 1.70
CA SER A 157 36.19 -59.10 2.36
C SER A 157 37.07 -57.98 1.75
N MET A 158 37.20 -56.84 2.45
CA MET A 158 38.32 -56.51 3.38
C MET A 158 38.18 -55.07 3.93
N SER A 159 38.24 -54.91 5.26
CA SER A 159 38.34 -53.64 6.03
C SER A 159 39.80 -53.44 6.52
N PRO A 160 40.28 -52.31 7.12
CA PRO A 160 39.59 -51.32 7.98
C PRO A 160 39.84 -49.82 7.60
N THR A 161 38.97 -48.84 7.84
CA THR A 161 38.66 -48.18 9.14
C THR A 161 37.63 -47.06 8.85
N PRO A 162 36.53 -46.85 9.60
CA PRO A 162 35.54 -45.82 9.26
C PRO A 162 35.70 -44.51 10.04
N THR A 163 35.53 -43.42 9.30
CA THR A 163 35.33 -42.02 9.73
C THR A 163 33.82 -41.81 10.00
N PRO A 164 33.38 -40.86 10.84
CA PRO A 164 32.01 -40.84 11.38
C PRO A 164 30.93 -40.58 10.30
N GLU A 165 29.82 -41.29 10.41
CA GLU A 165 28.62 -41.16 9.59
C GLU A 165 27.87 -39.84 9.84
N PRO A 166 27.15 -39.31 8.83
CA PRO A 166 26.15 -38.26 9.04
C PRO A 166 24.90 -38.84 9.71
N GLU A 167 24.42 -38.17 10.76
CA GLU A 167 23.14 -38.49 11.40
C GLU A 167 22.00 -38.41 10.37
N GLU A 168 21.28 -39.52 10.22
CA GLU A 168 20.03 -39.62 9.48
C GLU A 168 18.99 -38.66 10.09
N ALA A 169 18.40 -37.82 9.24
CA ALA A 169 17.29 -36.98 9.60
C ALA A 169 16.08 -37.85 9.94
N ASP A 170 15.61 -37.73 11.19
CA ASP A 170 14.36 -38.31 11.68
C ASP A 170 13.17 -37.63 10.98
N ASP A 171 12.75 -38.18 9.83
CA ASP A 171 11.58 -37.77 9.05
C ASP A 171 10.27 -38.24 9.71
N ASN A 172 10.05 -37.81 10.96
CA ASN A 172 8.81 -38.07 11.68
C ASN A 172 8.35 -36.83 12.48
N LYS A 173 8.28 -35.68 11.81
CA LYS A 173 7.40 -34.60 12.26
C LYS A 173 5.95 -35.03 12.00
N LYS A 174 5.33 -35.63 13.03
CA LYS A 174 3.88 -35.64 13.16
C LYS A 174 3.36 -34.22 12.96
N GLU A 175 2.58 -33.99 11.92
CA GLU A 175 1.71 -32.82 11.83
C GLU A 175 0.91 -32.75 13.13
N GLN A 176 1.19 -31.73 13.94
CA GLN A 176 0.33 -31.40 15.06
C GLN A 176 -1.02 -30.98 14.47
N PRO A 177 -2.16 -31.50 14.97
CA PRO A 177 -3.45 -30.98 14.57
C PRO A 177 -3.48 -29.49 14.87
N GLN A 178 -3.81 -28.64 13.88
CA GLN A 178 -4.11 -27.23 14.14
C GLN A 178 -5.15 -27.19 15.28
N ALA A 179 -4.80 -26.53 16.38
CA ALA A 179 -5.71 -26.37 17.50
C ALA A 179 -7.00 -25.70 17.01
N GLN A 180 -8.16 -26.16 17.49
CA GLN A 180 -9.42 -25.50 17.16
C GLN A 180 -9.37 -24.03 17.62
N PRO A 181 -9.90 -23.09 16.83
CA PRO A 181 -9.86 -21.69 17.19
C PRO A 181 -10.65 -21.42 18.47
N VAL A 182 -10.09 -20.59 19.35
CA VAL A 182 -10.70 -20.18 20.61
C VAL A 182 -11.62 -18.99 20.37
N ILE A 183 -12.93 -19.24 20.39
CA ILE A 183 -13.97 -18.28 19.96
C ILE A 183 -15.01 -17.95 21.06
N ASP A 184 -14.68 -18.23 22.32
CA ASP A 184 -15.62 -18.12 23.45
C ASP A 184 -16.22 -16.71 23.58
N GLU A 185 -15.39 -15.65 23.49
CA GLU A 185 -15.88 -14.27 23.58
C GLU A 185 -16.81 -13.91 22.41
N ALA A 186 -16.56 -14.46 21.20
CA ALA A 186 -17.45 -14.27 20.07
C ALA A 186 -18.83 -14.87 20.34
N ILE A 187 -18.88 -16.09 20.90
CA ILE A 187 -20.13 -16.75 21.27
C ILE A 187 -20.87 -15.95 22.36
N GLU A 188 -20.16 -15.50 23.40
CA GLU A 188 -20.72 -14.70 24.49
C GLU A 188 -21.33 -13.37 23.99
N ARG A 189 -20.68 -12.73 23.02
CA ARG A 189 -21.16 -11.48 22.40
C ARG A 189 -22.15 -11.70 21.26
N GLY A 190 -22.48 -12.95 20.92
CA GLY A 190 -23.37 -13.28 19.81
C GLY A 190 -22.80 -12.92 18.43
N TRP A 191 -21.47 -12.83 18.33
CA TRP A 191 -20.77 -12.58 17.07
C TRP A 191 -20.57 -13.88 16.30
N GLU A 192 -21.13 -13.92 15.10
CA GLU A 192 -20.92 -15.02 14.17
C GLU A 192 -19.76 -14.71 13.24
N ILE A 193 -18.77 -15.61 13.19
CA ILE A 193 -17.62 -15.49 12.31
C ILE A 193 -18.12 -15.59 10.86
N PRO A 194 -17.93 -14.56 10.03
CA PRO A 194 -18.41 -14.60 8.66
C PRO A 194 -17.69 -15.66 7.83
N ASP A 195 -18.46 -16.36 7.00
CA ASP A 195 -17.98 -17.35 6.03
C ASP A 195 -18.54 -17.04 4.64
N PHE A 196 -18.10 -15.91 4.09
CA PHE A 196 -18.32 -15.54 2.69
C PHE A 196 -16.98 -15.53 1.95
N THR A 197 -17.03 -15.55 0.63
CA THR A 197 -15.86 -15.40 -0.24
C THR A 197 -15.83 -14.00 -0.85
N ILE A 198 -14.65 -13.50 -1.21
CA ILE A 198 -14.56 -12.21 -1.94
C ILE A 198 -15.31 -12.26 -3.26
N LYS A 199 -15.31 -13.43 -3.92
CA LYS A 199 -16.05 -13.64 -5.16
C LYS A 199 -17.55 -13.40 -4.99
N GLU A 200 -18.16 -13.91 -3.92
CA GLU A 200 -19.59 -13.68 -3.64
C GLU A 200 -19.92 -12.19 -3.46
N ILE A 201 -19.05 -11.45 -2.77
CA ILE A 201 -19.23 -10.02 -2.58
C ILE A 201 -19.01 -9.27 -3.90
N ARG A 202 -18.01 -9.68 -4.69
CA ARG A 202 -17.69 -9.09 -5.99
C ARG A 202 -18.81 -9.27 -7.00
N ASP A 203 -19.35 -10.49 -7.11
CA ASP A 203 -20.39 -10.86 -8.06
C ASP A 203 -21.72 -10.14 -7.76
N ALA A 204 -21.92 -9.65 -6.53
CA ALA A 204 -23.07 -8.85 -6.16
C ALA A 204 -23.03 -7.41 -6.71
N ILE A 205 -21.84 -6.90 -7.07
CA ILE A 205 -21.64 -5.50 -7.44
C ILE A 205 -21.66 -5.34 -8.97
N PRO A 206 -22.39 -4.36 -9.53
CA PRO A 206 -22.36 -4.07 -10.95
C PRO A 206 -20.95 -3.80 -11.48
N ALA A 207 -20.62 -4.35 -12.65
CA ALA A 207 -19.29 -4.21 -13.25
C ALA A 207 -18.89 -2.75 -13.53
N HIS A 208 -19.86 -1.86 -13.79
CA HIS A 208 -19.58 -0.44 -14.05
C HIS A 208 -19.03 0.28 -12.82
N CYS A 209 -19.33 -0.19 -11.60
CA CYS A 209 -18.80 0.43 -10.38
C CYS A 209 -17.28 0.40 -10.31
N PHE A 210 -16.63 -0.53 -11.02
CA PHE A 210 -15.17 -0.69 -11.04
C PHE A 210 -14.49 0.06 -12.19
N ARG A 211 -15.25 0.79 -13.02
CA ARG A 211 -14.68 1.58 -14.11
C ARG A 211 -14.08 2.87 -13.55
N ARG A 212 -12.78 3.02 -13.75
CA ARG A 212 -12.01 4.22 -13.38
C ARG A 212 -12.01 5.18 -14.57
N ASP A 213 -12.57 6.36 -14.36
CA ASP A 213 -12.64 7.46 -15.32
C ASP A 213 -11.74 8.60 -14.86
N THR A 214 -10.63 8.79 -15.57
CA THR A 214 -9.62 9.81 -15.28
C THR A 214 -10.20 11.22 -15.32
N PHE A 215 -11.02 11.54 -16.33
CA PHE A 215 -11.58 12.88 -16.49
C PHE A 215 -12.53 13.19 -15.34
N ARG A 216 -13.44 12.26 -15.02
CA ARG A 216 -14.35 12.39 -13.88
C ARG A 216 -13.57 12.59 -12.59
N SER A 217 -12.53 11.80 -12.33
CA SER A 217 -11.70 11.95 -11.14
C SER A 217 -11.03 13.34 -11.04
N PHE A 218 -10.55 13.89 -12.16
CA PHE A 218 -10.02 15.25 -12.18
C PHE A 218 -11.09 16.31 -11.87
N THR A 219 -12.36 16.10 -12.21
CA THR A 219 -13.42 17.07 -11.84
C THR A 219 -13.54 17.24 -10.33
N TYR A 220 -13.32 16.19 -9.53
CA TYR A 220 -13.30 16.27 -8.07
C TYR A 220 -12.07 17.04 -7.55
N VAL A 221 -10.90 16.85 -8.17
CA VAL A 221 -9.69 17.65 -7.85
C VAL A 221 -9.95 19.12 -8.10
N PHE A 222 -10.47 19.47 -9.28
CA PHE A 222 -10.78 20.85 -9.64
C PHE A 222 -11.84 21.45 -8.72
N HIS A 223 -12.87 20.69 -8.40
CA HIS A 223 -13.93 21.10 -7.48
C HIS A 223 -13.37 21.50 -6.11
N ASP A 224 -12.59 20.62 -5.48
CA ASP A 224 -12.07 20.86 -4.14
C ASP A 224 -11.05 22.00 -4.11
N LEU A 225 -10.14 22.03 -5.09
CA LEU A 225 -9.16 23.11 -5.20
C LEU A 225 -9.82 24.46 -5.50
N PHE A 226 -10.91 24.49 -6.26
CA PHE A 226 -11.69 25.69 -6.49
C PHE A 226 -12.32 26.22 -5.19
N ILE A 227 -12.96 25.35 -4.40
CA ILE A 227 -13.54 25.75 -3.11
C ILE A 227 -12.44 26.24 -2.14
N ILE A 228 -11.32 25.51 -2.05
CA ILE A 228 -10.14 25.91 -1.27
C ILE A 228 -9.65 27.30 -1.67
N ALA A 229 -9.58 27.60 -2.97
CA ALA A 229 -9.15 28.90 -3.47
C ALA A 229 -10.16 30.00 -3.15
N VAL A 230 -11.46 29.74 -3.31
CA VAL A 230 -12.53 30.70 -2.98
C VAL A 230 -12.55 31.02 -1.48
N LEU A 231 -12.46 30.01 -0.62
CA LEU A 231 -12.40 30.18 0.82
C LEU A 231 -11.15 30.96 1.25
N ALA A 232 -9.98 30.61 0.71
CA ALA A 232 -8.74 31.32 0.99
C ALA A 232 -8.80 32.78 0.50
N TYR A 233 -9.33 33.02 -0.70
CA TYR A 233 -9.50 34.38 -1.21
C TYR A 233 -10.45 35.19 -0.32
N ALA A 234 -11.59 34.64 0.07
CA ALA A 234 -12.53 35.29 0.99
C ALA A 234 -11.87 35.59 2.35
N ALA A 235 -11.03 34.69 2.86
CA ALA A 235 -10.34 34.87 4.12
C ALA A 235 -9.34 36.05 4.12
N THR A 236 -8.85 36.49 2.96
CA THR A 236 -7.99 37.70 2.85
C THR A 236 -8.69 38.98 3.32
N TYR A 237 -10.03 39.01 3.30
CA TYR A 237 -10.82 40.15 3.75
C TYR A 237 -11.13 40.13 5.26
N ILE A 238 -10.91 39.01 5.97
CA ILE A 238 -11.30 38.90 7.39
C ILE A 238 -10.62 39.97 8.23
N ASP A 239 -9.31 40.18 8.05
CA ASP A 239 -8.57 41.16 8.84
C ASP A 239 -8.94 42.63 8.51
N THR A 240 -9.64 42.87 7.39
CA THR A 240 -10.16 44.20 7.02
C THR A 240 -11.46 44.57 7.75
N ILE A 241 -12.11 43.61 8.40
CA ILE A 241 -13.37 43.83 9.12
C ILE A 241 -13.12 44.62 10.41
N PRO A 242 -13.78 45.77 10.62
CA PRO A 242 -13.54 46.62 11.81
C PRO A 242 -13.87 45.92 13.14
N SER A 243 -14.84 45.01 13.15
CA SER A 243 -15.27 44.29 14.35
C SER A 243 -14.27 43.20 14.75
N SER A 244 -13.61 43.37 15.89
CA SER A 244 -12.73 42.34 16.47
C SER A 244 -13.48 41.05 16.80
N THR A 245 -14.73 41.14 17.27
CA THR A 245 -15.57 39.97 17.55
C THR A 245 -15.84 39.17 16.28
N ALA A 246 -16.15 39.84 15.16
CA ALA A 246 -16.36 39.17 13.89
C ALA A 246 -15.10 38.43 13.43
N ARG A 247 -13.92 39.04 13.57
CA ARG A 247 -12.63 38.42 13.22
C ARG A 247 -12.33 37.16 14.03
N VAL A 248 -12.57 37.20 15.35
CA VAL A 248 -12.36 36.06 16.26
C VAL A 248 -13.27 34.88 15.91
N ILE A 249 -14.43 35.12 15.31
CA ILE A 249 -15.37 34.07 14.88
C ILE A 249 -15.02 33.58 13.46
N LEU A 250 -14.76 34.49 12.53
CA LEU A 250 -14.57 34.17 11.12
C LEU A 250 -13.27 33.39 10.85
N TRP A 251 -12.20 33.65 11.61
CA TRP A 251 -10.94 32.91 11.45
C TRP A 251 -11.10 31.40 11.75
N PRO A 252 -11.63 30.99 12.92
CA PRO A 252 -11.95 29.58 13.18
C PRO A 252 -12.92 28.96 12.18
N LEU A 253 -13.96 29.68 11.76
CA LEU A 253 -14.90 29.18 10.75
C LEU A 253 -14.19 28.90 9.42
N TYR A 254 -13.29 29.79 8.99
CA TYR A 254 -12.45 29.56 7.82
C TYR A 254 -11.56 28.34 8.03
N TRP A 255 -10.85 28.20 9.16
CA TRP A 255 -9.96 27.06 9.40
C TRP A 255 -10.69 25.72 9.36
N ILE A 256 -11.88 25.66 9.96
CA ILE A 256 -12.72 24.46 9.95
C ILE A 256 -13.20 24.15 8.54
N ALA A 257 -13.76 25.15 7.83
CA ALA A 257 -14.28 24.96 6.47
C ALA A 257 -13.17 24.57 5.49
N GLN A 258 -12.03 25.24 5.56
CA GLN A 258 -10.85 24.93 4.75
C GLN A 258 -10.32 23.52 5.05
N GLY A 259 -10.32 23.12 6.33
CA GLY A 259 -9.93 21.78 6.76
C GLY A 259 -10.85 20.69 6.21
N ILE A 260 -12.17 20.89 6.25
CA ILE A 260 -13.17 19.95 5.70
C ILE A 260 -12.90 19.69 4.21
N VAL A 261 -12.75 20.75 3.41
CA VAL A 261 -12.50 20.62 1.97
C VAL A 261 -11.09 20.07 1.69
N GLY A 262 -10.11 20.45 2.51
CA GLY A 262 -8.75 19.90 2.46
C GLY A 262 -8.71 18.39 2.73
N THR A 263 -9.61 17.88 3.57
CA THR A 263 -9.80 16.43 3.77
C THR A 263 -10.33 15.76 2.49
N GLY A 264 -11.19 16.42 1.71
CA GLY A 264 -11.58 15.93 0.38
C GLY A 264 -10.38 15.73 -0.54
N VAL A 265 -9.48 16.71 -0.62
CA VAL A 265 -8.21 16.59 -1.38
C VAL A 265 -7.34 15.45 -0.84
N TRP A 266 -7.29 15.28 0.48
CA TRP A 266 -6.58 14.16 1.11
C TRP A 266 -7.15 12.81 0.64
N VAL A 267 -8.48 12.67 0.63
CA VAL A 267 -9.19 11.47 0.17
C VAL A 267 -8.88 11.19 -1.30
N ILE A 268 -8.88 12.21 -2.18
CA ILE A 268 -8.52 12.01 -3.59
C ILE A 268 -7.05 11.53 -3.74
N GLY A 269 -6.12 12.06 -2.95
CA GLY A 269 -4.75 11.56 -2.94
C GLY A 269 -4.66 10.11 -2.40
N HIS A 270 -5.55 9.74 -1.48
CA HIS A 270 -5.71 8.36 -1.01
C HIS A 270 -6.23 7.43 -2.12
N GLU A 271 -7.22 7.87 -2.91
CA GLU A 271 -7.72 7.14 -4.09
C GLU A 271 -6.62 6.90 -5.12
N CYS A 272 -5.73 7.88 -5.31
CA CYS A 272 -4.53 7.73 -6.12
C CYS A 272 -3.61 6.63 -5.57
N GLY A 273 -3.42 6.57 -4.25
CA GLY A 273 -2.65 5.54 -3.57
C GLY A 273 -3.15 4.13 -3.88
N HIS A 274 -4.47 3.96 -3.95
CA HIS A 274 -5.14 2.71 -4.31
C HIS A 274 -5.22 2.41 -5.80
N GLN A 275 -4.72 3.30 -6.66
CA GLN A 275 -4.89 3.18 -8.11
C GLN A 275 -6.37 3.22 -8.57
N ALA A 276 -7.25 3.82 -7.77
CA ALA A 276 -8.68 3.97 -8.05
C ALA A 276 -8.99 5.24 -8.87
N PHE A 277 -8.11 6.22 -8.83
CA PHE A 277 -8.32 7.53 -9.47
C PHE A 277 -8.35 7.46 -11.01
N SER A 278 -7.47 6.67 -11.63
CA SER A 278 -7.29 6.57 -13.08
C SER A 278 -6.89 5.13 -13.46
N PRO A 279 -7.21 4.64 -14.67
CA PRO A 279 -6.61 3.41 -15.19
C PRO A 279 -5.08 3.48 -15.27
N SER A 280 -4.51 4.67 -15.46
CA SER A 280 -3.05 4.87 -15.54
C SER A 280 -2.40 5.01 -14.15
N LYS A 281 -1.52 4.05 -13.82
CA LYS A 281 -0.69 4.09 -12.60
C LYS A 281 0.21 5.32 -12.54
N ALA A 282 0.71 5.79 -13.69
CA ALA A 282 1.54 6.99 -13.76
C ALA A 282 0.75 8.25 -13.35
N ILE A 283 -0.48 8.39 -13.85
CA ILE A 283 -1.38 9.49 -13.45
C ILE A 283 -1.69 9.42 -11.96
N ASN A 284 -2.06 8.24 -11.45
CA ASN A 284 -2.34 8.04 -10.03
C ASN A 284 -1.15 8.47 -9.17
N ASN A 285 0.05 7.97 -9.48
CA ASN A 285 1.23 8.30 -8.67
C ASN A 285 1.65 9.75 -8.81
N GLY A 286 1.57 10.34 -10.00
CA GLY A 286 1.87 11.76 -10.21
C GLY A 286 0.91 12.68 -9.44
N VAL A 287 -0.40 12.46 -9.59
CA VAL A 287 -1.43 13.27 -8.93
C VAL A 287 -1.37 13.06 -7.41
N GLY A 288 -1.35 11.81 -6.96
CA GLY A 288 -1.25 11.46 -5.54
C GLY A 288 -0.03 12.09 -4.89
N MET A 289 1.14 11.99 -5.53
CA MET A 289 2.38 12.60 -5.04
C MET A 289 2.26 14.11 -4.84
N VAL A 290 1.64 14.83 -5.79
CA VAL A 290 1.43 16.28 -5.68
C VAL A 290 0.44 16.62 -4.56
N LEU A 291 -0.74 16.00 -4.56
CA LEU A 291 -1.80 16.31 -3.60
C LEU A 291 -1.38 16.01 -2.17
N HIS A 292 -0.82 14.82 -1.92
CA HIS A 292 -0.35 14.42 -0.60
C HIS A 292 0.88 15.21 -0.16
N SER A 293 1.82 15.53 -1.04
CA SER A 293 2.97 16.38 -0.66
C SER A 293 2.54 17.76 -0.19
N ILE A 294 1.57 18.40 -0.86
CA ILE A 294 1.01 19.71 -0.45
C ILE A 294 0.33 19.62 0.92
N LEU A 295 -0.17 18.44 1.30
CA LEU A 295 -0.74 18.15 2.62
C LEU A 295 0.29 17.52 3.58
N LEU A 296 1.59 17.61 3.29
CA LEU A 296 2.67 17.05 4.13
C LEU A 296 2.54 15.55 4.42
N VAL A 297 1.90 14.82 3.52
CA VAL A 297 1.78 13.36 3.56
C VAL A 297 2.85 12.75 2.63
N PRO A 298 3.72 11.85 3.12
CA PRO A 298 4.69 11.18 2.28
C PRO A 298 3.99 10.12 1.41
N TYR A 299 3.53 10.53 0.22
CA TYR A 299 2.60 9.76 -0.63
C TYR A 299 2.97 8.29 -0.82
N HIS A 300 4.14 7.97 -1.37
CA HIS A 300 4.49 6.56 -1.62
C HIS A 300 4.75 5.79 -0.33
N SER A 301 5.43 6.40 0.64
CA SER A 301 5.64 5.76 1.94
C SER A 301 4.30 5.38 2.59
N TRP A 302 3.35 6.30 2.56
CA TRP A 302 2.03 6.10 3.14
C TRP A 302 1.15 5.16 2.30
N ARG A 303 1.14 5.25 0.96
CA ARG A 303 0.34 4.33 0.12
C ARG A 303 0.79 2.88 0.29
N ILE A 304 2.09 2.66 0.51
CA ILE A 304 2.66 1.33 0.73
C ILE A 304 2.22 0.78 2.10
N SER A 305 2.40 1.53 3.18
CA SER A 305 1.95 1.09 4.51
C SER A 305 0.42 0.95 4.56
N HIS A 306 -0.31 1.85 3.92
CA HIS A 306 -1.77 1.77 3.83
C HIS A 306 -2.27 0.59 2.99
N SER A 307 -1.59 0.22 1.91
CA SER A 307 -1.89 -1.03 1.17
C SER A 307 -1.75 -2.26 2.08
N ARG A 308 -0.74 -2.27 2.96
CA ARG A 308 -0.58 -3.34 3.95
C ARG A 308 -1.65 -3.33 5.04
N HIS A 309 -2.16 -2.16 5.43
CA HIS A 309 -3.34 -2.05 6.30
C HIS A 309 -4.54 -2.75 5.66
N HIS A 310 -4.89 -2.42 4.42
CA HIS A 310 -5.99 -3.07 3.70
C HIS A 310 -5.81 -4.59 3.60
N LYS A 311 -4.58 -5.06 3.38
CA LYS A 311 -4.26 -6.49 3.35
C LYS A 311 -4.32 -7.18 4.72
N ALA A 312 -4.36 -6.45 5.84
CA ALA A 312 -4.24 -7.00 7.19
C ALA A 312 -5.23 -6.39 8.21
N THR A 313 -6.28 -5.71 7.75
CA THR A 313 -7.19 -4.95 8.62
C THR A 313 -7.84 -5.88 9.65
N GLY A 314 -7.87 -5.46 10.91
CA GLY A 314 -8.42 -6.23 12.02
C GLY A 314 -7.56 -7.43 12.46
N HIS A 315 -6.36 -7.60 11.91
CA HIS A 315 -5.41 -8.61 12.37
C HIS A 315 -4.60 -8.11 13.57
N MET A 316 -4.59 -8.88 14.65
CA MET A 316 -3.95 -8.52 15.93
C MET A 316 -2.42 -8.35 15.92
N GLN A 317 -1.75 -8.49 14.79
CA GLN A 317 -0.29 -8.42 14.68
C GLN A 317 0.17 -7.73 13.41
N LYS A 318 -0.58 -7.87 12.30
CA LYS A 318 -0.16 -7.42 10.98
C LYS A 318 -0.79 -6.08 10.56
N ASP A 319 -1.81 -5.60 11.26
CA ASP A 319 -2.45 -4.31 10.96
C ASP A 319 -1.48 -3.13 11.15
N GLN A 320 -1.61 -2.08 10.34
CA GLN A 320 -0.74 -0.90 10.33
C GLN A 320 -1.34 0.32 11.02
N VAL A 321 -2.60 0.25 11.47
CA VAL A 321 -3.30 1.39 12.04
C VAL A 321 -4.30 0.92 13.10
N PHE A 322 -4.40 1.69 14.18
CA PHE A 322 -5.27 1.43 15.34
C PHE A 322 -5.21 0.01 15.91
N LEU A 323 -4.02 -0.60 15.90
CA LEU A 323 -3.83 -1.93 16.50
C LEU A 323 -4.08 -1.84 18.03
N PRO A 324 -5.02 -2.61 18.59
CA PRO A 324 -5.31 -2.54 20.01
C PRO A 324 -4.15 -3.07 20.84
N ALA A 325 -3.89 -2.41 21.96
CA ALA A 325 -2.98 -2.94 22.96
C ALA A 325 -3.61 -4.15 23.64
N THR A 326 -2.81 -5.18 23.93
CA THR A 326 -3.28 -6.28 24.77
C THR A 326 -3.23 -5.90 26.25
N ARG A 327 -3.95 -6.65 27.10
CA ARG A 327 -3.96 -6.47 28.55
C ARG A 327 -2.54 -6.38 29.12
N SER A 328 -1.66 -7.32 28.76
CA SER A 328 -0.27 -7.32 29.23
C SER A 328 0.53 -6.11 28.75
N GLN A 329 0.29 -5.62 27.52
CA GLN A 329 0.95 -4.42 26.98
C GLN A 329 0.53 -3.14 27.70
N MET A 330 -0.68 -3.11 28.25
CA MET A 330 -1.17 -2.04 29.13
C MET A 330 -0.65 -2.16 30.57
N GLY A 331 0.09 -3.22 30.90
CA GLY A 331 0.62 -3.45 32.25
C GLY A 331 -0.44 -3.86 33.27
N LEU A 332 -1.59 -4.35 32.82
CA LEU A 332 -2.69 -4.77 33.68
C LEU A 332 -2.44 -6.18 34.26
N PRO A 333 -2.97 -6.51 35.45
CA PRO A 333 -2.91 -7.87 36.02
C PRO A 333 -3.58 -8.90 35.11
N SER A 334 -3.16 -10.16 35.18
CA SER A 334 -3.82 -11.26 34.44
C SER A 334 -5.31 -11.38 34.80
N ARG A 335 -6.10 -11.94 33.89
CA ARG A 335 -7.56 -12.09 34.05
C ARG A 335 -7.96 -12.80 35.36
N ASP A 336 -7.18 -13.77 35.81
CA ASP A 336 -7.45 -14.48 37.08
C ASP A 336 -7.32 -13.59 38.33
N LEU A 337 -6.53 -12.52 38.23
CA LEU A 337 -6.29 -11.54 39.29
C LEU A 337 -7.18 -10.30 39.17
N ASP A 338 -7.92 -10.19 38.06
CA ASP A 338 -8.83 -9.09 37.73
C ASP A 338 -10.18 -9.66 37.24
N PRO A 339 -11.01 -10.20 38.18
CA PRO A 339 -12.26 -10.85 37.82
C PRO A 339 -13.35 -9.89 37.33
N GLU A 340 -13.23 -8.59 37.62
CA GLU A 340 -14.12 -7.56 37.07
C GLU A 340 -13.75 -7.22 35.61
N GLY A 341 -12.48 -7.45 35.23
CA GLY A 341 -12.02 -7.47 33.84
C GLY A 341 -11.90 -6.08 33.21
N ASP A 342 -11.97 -5.04 34.03
CA ASP A 342 -11.82 -3.63 33.69
C ASP A 342 -10.43 -3.09 34.06
N GLY A 343 -9.59 -3.88 34.73
CA GLY A 343 -8.24 -3.49 35.13
C GLY A 343 -8.22 -2.39 36.21
N PRO A 344 -7.05 -2.09 36.79
CA PRO A 344 -6.93 -1.00 37.76
C PRO A 344 -7.12 0.36 37.09
N HIS A 345 -8.36 0.83 36.99
CA HIS A 345 -8.65 2.19 36.57
C HIS A 345 -8.35 3.17 37.70
N SER A 346 -7.34 4.01 37.53
CA SER A 346 -7.25 5.24 38.32
C SER A 346 -8.45 6.12 37.95
N ALA A 347 -9.29 6.50 38.92
CA ALA A 347 -10.42 7.42 38.69
C ALA A 347 -10.00 8.77 38.08
N LEU A 348 -8.70 9.12 38.15
CA LEU A 348 -8.13 10.30 37.53
C LEU A 348 -7.96 10.15 36.00
N GLU A 349 -7.63 8.95 35.52
CA GLU A 349 -7.46 8.63 34.10
C GLU A 349 -8.80 8.62 33.35
N GLU A 350 -9.88 8.29 34.06
CA GLU A 350 -11.26 8.33 33.54
C GLU A 350 -11.94 9.69 33.72
N SER A 351 -11.23 10.68 34.27
CA SER A 351 -11.80 12.01 34.40
C SER A 351 -12.08 12.61 33.00
N PRO A 352 -13.21 13.33 32.82
CA PRO A 352 -13.51 13.97 31.53
C PRO A 352 -12.37 14.86 31.01
N ILE A 353 -11.62 15.49 31.91
CA ILE A 353 -10.47 16.34 31.56
C ILE A 353 -9.32 15.50 30.98
N ALA A 354 -8.97 14.38 31.61
CA ALA A 354 -7.93 13.49 31.11
C ALA A 354 -8.31 12.89 29.75
N MET A 355 -9.57 12.49 29.58
CA MET A 355 -10.09 12.00 28.29
C MET A 355 -10.01 13.07 27.20
N LEU A 356 -10.50 14.29 27.47
CA LEU A 356 -10.46 15.40 26.51
C LEU A 356 -9.02 15.79 26.16
N TRP A 357 -8.11 15.74 27.12
CA TRP A 357 -6.69 15.96 26.87
C TRP A 357 -6.09 14.88 25.95
N GLY A 358 -6.38 13.61 26.21
CA GLY A 358 -5.96 12.51 25.36
C GLY A 358 -6.49 12.64 23.93
N MET A 359 -7.77 12.99 23.77
CA MET A 359 -8.38 13.27 22.46
C MET A 359 -7.67 14.43 21.76
N PHE A 360 -7.41 15.53 22.48
CA PHE A 360 -6.67 16.67 21.92
C PHE A 360 -5.27 16.26 21.43
N VAL A 361 -4.54 15.44 22.20
CA VAL A 361 -3.23 14.93 21.81
C VAL A 361 -3.32 14.05 20.56
N MET A 362 -4.25 13.09 20.54
CA MET A 362 -4.41 12.17 19.41
C MET A 362 -4.85 12.89 18.14
N PHE A 363 -5.89 13.71 18.19
CA PHE A 363 -6.40 14.38 16.99
C PHE A 363 -5.52 15.56 16.54
N GLY A 364 -4.75 16.16 17.46
CA GLY A 364 -3.84 17.24 17.12
C GLY A 364 -2.47 16.79 16.63
N PHE A 365 -1.94 15.70 17.19
CA PHE A 365 -0.55 15.28 16.96
C PHE A 365 -0.40 13.80 16.56
N GLY A 366 -1.47 13.00 16.61
CA GLY A 366 -1.43 11.58 16.31
C GLY A 366 -0.99 11.30 14.87
N TRP A 367 -1.46 12.07 13.89
CA TRP A 367 -1.05 11.90 12.50
C TRP A 367 0.46 12.19 12.26
N PRO A 368 1.01 13.35 12.64
CA PRO A 368 2.46 13.58 12.56
C PRO A 368 3.27 12.52 13.31
N MET A 369 2.84 12.11 14.50
CA MET A 369 3.53 11.07 15.27
C MET A 369 3.46 9.70 14.58
N TYR A 370 2.33 9.34 13.97
CA TYR A 370 2.23 8.13 13.16
C TYR A 370 3.24 8.11 12.01
N LEU A 371 3.34 9.22 11.26
CA LEU A 371 4.32 9.32 10.18
C LEU A 371 5.77 9.23 10.68
N LEU A 372 6.07 9.85 11.83
CA LEU A 372 7.42 9.91 12.38
C LEU A 372 7.85 8.64 13.12
N THR A 373 6.93 7.93 13.78
CA THR A 373 7.26 6.84 14.72
C THR A 373 6.40 5.58 14.61
N ASN A 374 5.45 5.52 13.66
CA ASN A 374 4.50 4.40 13.50
C ASN A 374 3.70 4.07 14.77
N ILE A 375 3.37 5.06 15.59
CA ILE A 375 2.84 4.84 16.95
C ILE A 375 1.54 4.01 17.00
N ALA A 376 0.70 4.11 15.97
CA ALA A 376 -0.61 3.47 15.91
C ALA A 376 -0.65 2.11 15.18
N GLY A 377 0.45 1.68 14.54
CA GLY A 377 0.51 0.43 13.78
C GLY A 377 1.18 -0.72 14.53
N GLN A 378 1.37 -1.83 13.83
CA GLN A 378 2.18 -2.94 14.33
C GLN A 378 3.59 -2.49 14.74
N LYS A 379 4.17 -3.26 15.66
CA LYS A 379 5.51 -2.98 16.17
C LYS A 379 6.56 -3.53 15.22
N TYR A 380 7.40 -2.62 14.73
CA TYR A 380 8.57 -2.94 13.93
C TYR A 380 9.85 -2.83 14.76
N PRO A 381 10.89 -3.62 14.47
CA PRO A 381 12.19 -3.45 15.10
C PRO A 381 12.81 -2.10 14.72
N GLY A 382 13.43 -1.44 15.70
CA GLY A 382 14.13 -0.17 15.49
C GLY A 382 13.20 1.03 15.29
N TRP A 383 13.73 2.08 14.65
CA TRP A 383 12.97 3.31 14.37
C TRP A 383 12.12 3.17 13.11
N ALA A 384 10.84 2.85 13.31
CA ALA A 384 9.83 2.79 12.27
C ALA A 384 9.32 4.20 11.93
N SER A 385 9.49 4.61 10.67
CA SER A 385 9.09 5.94 10.22
C SER A 385 8.81 5.92 8.72
N HIS A 386 7.78 6.65 8.30
CA HIS A 386 7.44 6.81 6.89
C HIS A 386 8.48 7.66 6.12
N PHE A 387 9.46 8.23 6.82
CA PHE A 387 10.59 8.95 6.24
C PHE A 387 11.91 8.17 6.32
N ASN A 388 11.91 6.99 6.95
CA ASN A 388 13.10 6.14 7.07
C ASN A 388 13.01 4.97 6.05
N PRO A 389 13.75 5.01 4.94
CA PRO A 389 13.67 3.98 3.89
C PRO A 389 14.30 2.65 4.32
N TYR A 390 15.01 2.62 5.44
CA TYR A 390 15.69 1.42 5.97
C TYR A 390 14.92 0.75 7.11
N CYS A 391 13.72 1.25 7.46
CA CYS A 391 12.94 0.63 8.52
C CYS A 391 12.14 -0.57 8.00
N ALA A 392 11.81 -1.49 8.90
CA ALA A 392 11.10 -2.74 8.58
C ALA A 392 9.65 -2.54 8.10
N ILE A 393 9.16 -1.29 8.02
CA ILE A 393 7.96 -1.00 7.25
C ILE A 393 8.27 -1.37 5.79
N PHE A 394 9.38 -0.92 5.21
CA PHE A 394 9.62 -1.01 3.76
C PHE A 394 10.51 -2.18 3.36
N LYS A 395 10.27 -2.71 2.15
CA LYS A 395 11.18 -3.65 1.47
C LYS A 395 12.30 -2.86 0.77
N ASP A 396 13.47 -3.46 0.57
CA ASP A 396 14.65 -2.75 0.02
C ASP A 396 14.40 -2.09 -1.35
N TYR A 397 13.56 -2.69 -2.20
CA TYR A 397 13.24 -2.15 -3.51
C TYR A 397 12.31 -0.91 -3.46
N GLU A 398 11.66 -0.67 -2.33
CA GLU A 398 10.77 0.50 -2.09
C GLU A 398 11.57 1.73 -1.64
N PHE A 399 12.91 1.64 -1.57
CA PHE A 399 13.78 2.74 -1.13
C PHE A 399 13.50 4.05 -1.87
N TRP A 400 13.38 4.00 -3.20
CA TRP A 400 13.19 5.20 -4.01
C TRP A 400 11.79 5.80 -3.88
N ASP A 401 10.77 4.99 -3.64
CA ASP A 401 9.42 5.44 -3.31
C ASP A 401 9.44 6.31 -2.03
N VAL A 402 10.13 5.84 -1.00
CA VAL A 402 10.27 6.58 0.28
C VAL A 402 11.07 7.87 0.10
N MET A 403 12.14 7.84 -0.70
CA MET A 403 12.92 9.04 -1.01
C MET A 403 12.14 10.07 -1.81
N GLN A 404 11.35 9.66 -2.80
CA GLN A 404 10.47 10.56 -3.54
C GLN A 404 9.49 11.24 -2.59
N SER A 405 8.82 10.47 -1.74
CA SER A 405 7.87 10.97 -0.73
C SER A 405 8.51 12.00 0.20
N THR A 406 9.71 11.70 0.69
CA THR A 406 10.49 12.59 1.56
C THR A 406 10.85 13.89 0.84
N ALA A 407 11.24 13.81 -0.44
CA ALA A 407 11.54 14.98 -1.26
C ALA A 407 10.30 15.85 -1.49
N GLY A 408 9.14 15.26 -1.74
CA GLY A 408 7.87 15.98 -1.89
C GLY A 408 7.47 16.77 -0.64
N VAL A 409 7.48 16.12 0.52
CA VAL A 409 7.21 16.79 1.81
C VAL A 409 8.24 17.89 2.09
N SER A 410 9.52 17.62 1.83
CA SER A 410 10.60 18.62 2.00
C SER A 410 10.42 19.82 1.09
N ALA A 411 9.98 19.61 -0.16
CA ALA A 411 9.69 20.68 -1.11
C ALA A 411 8.53 21.56 -0.62
N THR A 412 7.45 20.95 -0.11
CA THR A 412 6.34 21.72 0.50
C THR A 412 6.81 22.53 1.70
N ILE A 413 7.61 21.95 2.60
CA ILE A 413 8.18 22.68 3.75
C ILE A 413 9.03 23.87 3.28
N ALA A 414 9.85 23.69 2.24
CA ALA A 414 10.65 24.77 1.67
C ALA A 414 9.78 25.89 1.08
N VAL A 415 8.71 25.54 0.35
CA VAL A 415 7.73 26.51 -0.18
C VAL A 415 7.06 27.27 0.95
N LEU A 416 6.58 26.58 1.99
CA LEU A 416 5.93 27.24 3.14
C LEU A 416 6.90 28.16 3.89
N THR A 417 8.16 27.76 4.02
CA THR A 417 9.21 28.58 4.62
C THR A 417 9.45 29.85 3.81
N TYR A 418 9.56 29.72 2.48
CA TYR A 418 9.71 30.85 1.56
C TYR A 418 8.49 31.79 1.61
N LEU A 419 7.28 31.25 1.63
CA LEU A 419 6.05 32.03 1.79
C LEU A 419 6.01 32.75 3.14
N GLY A 420 6.48 32.11 4.21
CA GLY A 420 6.58 32.72 5.54
C GLY A 420 7.58 33.88 5.58
N GLN A 421 8.70 33.77 4.87
CA GLN A 421 9.68 34.84 4.72
C GLN A 421 9.15 36.01 3.86
N THR A 422 8.31 35.72 2.87
CA THR A 422 7.80 36.71 1.91
C THR A 422 6.56 37.45 2.42
N PHE A 423 5.59 36.72 2.98
CA PHE A 423 4.29 37.24 3.39
C PHE A 423 4.09 37.29 4.92
N GLY A 424 5.11 36.88 5.68
CA GLY A 424 5.07 36.79 7.14
C GLY A 424 4.58 35.43 7.63
N SER A 425 5.25 34.91 8.66
CA SER A 425 4.93 33.59 9.24
C SER A 425 3.49 33.48 9.74
N LEU A 426 2.91 34.58 10.24
CA LEU A 426 1.52 34.60 10.71
C LEU A 426 0.52 34.34 9.57
N THR A 427 0.84 34.78 8.34
CA THR A 427 0.02 34.52 7.15
C THR A 427 0.02 33.02 6.85
N VAL A 428 1.19 32.38 6.82
CA VAL A 428 1.30 30.92 6.62
C VAL A 428 0.58 30.15 7.73
N ILE A 429 0.70 30.59 8.98
CA ILE A 429 -0.01 29.97 10.11
C ILE A 429 -1.52 30.03 9.90
N LYS A 430 -2.06 31.21 9.58
CA LYS A 430 -3.51 31.42 9.41
C LYS A 430 -4.09 30.71 8.19
N PHE A 431 -3.37 30.71 7.07
CA PHE A 431 -3.90 30.21 5.78
C PHE A 431 -3.56 28.76 5.49
N TYR A 432 -2.51 28.22 6.08
CA TYR A 432 -2.06 26.85 5.81
C TYR A 432 -2.01 26.00 7.09
N VAL A 433 -1.26 26.41 8.11
CA VAL A 433 -1.00 25.54 9.28
C VAL A 433 -2.27 25.22 10.06
N LEU A 434 -3.11 26.23 10.34
CA LEU A 434 -4.35 26.03 11.09
C LEU A 434 -5.41 25.26 10.29
N PRO A 435 -5.65 25.53 9.00
CA PRO A 435 -6.45 24.63 8.15
C PRO A 435 -5.92 23.20 8.09
N TYR A 436 -4.60 23.03 7.90
CA TYR A 436 -3.96 21.70 7.84
C TYR A 436 -4.13 20.94 9.16
N PHE A 437 -4.10 21.62 10.30
CA PHE A 437 -4.44 21.02 11.58
C PHE A 437 -5.85 20.42 11.60
N PHE A 438 -6.83 21.08 10.97
CA PHE A 438 -8.17 20.51 10.81
C PHE A 438 -8.23 19.36 9.80
N VAL A 439 -7.42 19.37 8.73
CA VAL A 439 -7.28 18.20 7.84
C VAL A 439 -6.83 16.97 8.64
N ASN A 440 -5.81 17.14 9.49
CA ASN A 440 -5.30 16.07 10.36
C ASN A 440 -6.35 15.61 11.37
N PHE A 441 -7.07 16.55 11.98
CA PHE A 441 -8.18 16.24 12.90
C PHE A 441 -9.21 15.33 12.22
N TRP A 442 -9.69 15.71 11.04
CA TRP A 442 -10.70 14.94 10.31
C TRP A 442 -10.17 13.59 9.87
N LEU A 443 -8.95 13.53 9.33
CA LEU A 443 -8.29 12.29 8.95
C LEU A 443 -8.27 11.28 10.11
N VAL A 444 -7.76 11.71 11.26
CA VAL A 444 -7.63 10.83 12.43
C VAL A 444 -9.01 10.48 13.00
N LEU A 445 -9.97 11.41 13.00
CA LEU A 445 -11.33 11.14 13.48
C LEU A 445 -12.08 10.11 12.63
N ILE A 446 -12.06 10.29 11.30
CA ILE A 446 -12.72 9.41 10.34
C ILE A 446 -12.15 7.99 10.48
N THR A 447 -10.83 7.86 10.36
CA THR A 447 -10.13 6.57 10.44
C THR A 447 -10.29 5.91 11.81
N TYR A 448 -10.22 6.66 12.91
CA TYR A 448 -10.42 6.11 14.25
C TYR A 448 -11.81 5.49 14.39
N LEU A 449 -12.86 6.23 14.03
CA LEU A 449 -14.22 5.71 14.17
C LEU A 449 -14.45 4.52 13.24
N GLN A 450 -13.99 4.59 11.99
CA GLN A 450 -14.12 3.51 11.00
C GLN A 450 -13.52 2.18 11.46
N HIS A 451 -12.40 2.23 12.21
CA HIS A 451 -11.64 1.05 12.63
C HIS A 451 -11.77 0.69 14.11
N THR A 452 -12.35 1.57 14.94
CA THR A 452 -12.42 1.38 16.40
C THR A 452 -13.87 1.45 16.88
N ALA A 453 -14.41 0.29 17.26
CA ALA A 453 -15.72 0.18 17.88
C ALA A 453 -15.76 -0.98 18.89
N PRO A 454 -16.52 -0.86 19.99
CA PRO A 454 -16.55 -1.87 21.06
C PRO A 454 -17.18 -3.21 20.63
N TYR A 455 -18.00 -3.18 19.57
CA TYR A 455 -18.68 -4.35 19.01
C TYR A 455 -17.92 -4.98 17.82
N LEU A 456 -16.84 -4.35 17.34
CA LEU A 456 -15.99 -4.96 16.32
C LEU A 456 -14.95 -5.87 16.98
N PRO A 457 -14.83 -7.14 16.56
CA PRO A 457 -13.73 -7.98 16.99
C PRO A 457 -12.43 -7.62 16.27
N HIS A 458 -11.34 -8.12 16.82
CA HIS A 458 -10.08 -8.32 16.13
C HIS A 458 -9.78 -9.82 16.09
N TYR A 459 -9.12 -10.26 15.02
CA TYR A 459 -8.81 -11.67 14.81
C TYR A 459 -7.32 -11.94 14.92
N ARG A 460 -6.97 -13.11 15.45
CA ARG A 460 -5.64 -13.69 15.36
C ARG A 460 -5.52 -14.61 14.14
N GLU A 461 -4.30 -15.03 13.84
CA GLU A 461 -3.94 -15.80 12.64
C GLU A 461 -4.86 -17.01 12.38
N ASN A 462 -5.29 -17.74 13.41
CA ASN A 462 -6.11 -18.94 13.26
C ASN A 462 -7.52 -18.67 12.69
N VAL A 463 -8.04 -17.45 12.83
CA VAL A 463 -9.40 -17.06 12.40
C VAL A 463 -9.36 -15.98 11.32
N TRP A 464 -8.31 -15.17 11.29
CA TRP A 464 -8.22 -14.06 10.34
C TRP A 464 -8.09 -14.58 8.90
N ASN A 465 -8.78 -13.92 7.99
CA ASN A 465 -8.51 -13.94 6.56
C ASN A 465 -8.89 -12.58 5.98
N PHE A 466 -8.49 -12.31 4.74
CA PHE A 466 -8.69 -11.01 4.11
C PHE A 466 -10.16 -10.55 4.15
N GLN A 467 -11.11 -11.41 3.77
CA GLN A 467 -12.51 -11.01 3.69
C GLN A 467 -13.17 -10.75 5.05
N ARG A 468 -12.74 -11.50 6.09
CA ARG A 468 -13.17 -11.25 7.47
C ARG A 468 -12.60 -9.91 7.93
N GLY A 469 -11.33 -9.63 7.66
CA GLY A 469 -10.67 -8.37 7.97
C GLY A 469 -11.31 -7.16 7.27
N ALA A 470 -11.58 -7.27 5.97
CA ALA A 470 -12.23 -6.21 5.18
C ALA A 470 -13.64 -5.85 5.70
N ALA A 471 -14.33 -6.80 6.34
CA ALA A 471 -15.62 -6.56 7.00
C ALA A 471 -15.51 -5.92 8.39
N LEU A 472 -14.32 -5.80 8.98
CA LEU A 472 -14.09 -5.20 10.30
C LEU A 472 -13.91 -3.68 10.23
N THR A 473 -14.78 -3.03 9.48
CA THR A 473 -14.89 -1.58 9.43
C THR A 473 -16.33 -1.15 9.54
N VAL A 474 -16.56 0.09 9.98
CA VAL A 474 -17.91 0.61 10.22
C VAL A 474 -18.19 1.84 9.38
N ASP A 475 -19.23 1.77 8.56
CA ASP A 475 -19.76 2.91 7.81
C ASP A 475 -20.56 3.85 8.73
N ARG A 476 -20.29 5.15 8.64
CA ARG A 476 -21.01 6.20 9.37
C ARG A 476 -21.24 7.41 8.49
N SER A 477 -22.47 7.90 8.45
CA SER A 477 -22.75 9.18 7.79
C SER A 477 -22.38 10.35 8.71
N PHE A 478 -21.63 11.29 8.16
CA PHE A 478 -21.29 12.57 8.78
C PHE A 478 -22.22 13.69 8.25
N GLY A 479 -23.31 13.31 7.58
CA GLY A 479 -24.30 14.21 7.02
C GLY A 479 -23.75 14.96 5.81
N ILE A 480 -23.84 16.30 5.82
CA ILE A 480 -23.33 17.11 4.70
C ILE A 480 -21.82 16.97 4.49
N LEU A 481 -21.08 16.53 5.52
CA LEU A 481 -19.63 16.33 5.41
C LEU A 481 -19.28 15.13 4.53
N ASP A 482 -20.18 14.15 4.37
CA ASP A 482 -19.93 12.99 3.49
C ASP A 482 -19.64 13.45 2.06
N TYR A 483 -20.34 14.49 1.59
CA TYR A 483 -20.08 15.09 0.28
C TYR A 483 -18.65 15.64 0.15
N PHE A 484 -18.19 16.40 1.15
CA PHE A 484 -16.86 17.01 1.11
C PHE A 484 -15.73 16.01 1.36
N HIS A 485 -16.04 14.88 2.00
CA HIS A 485 -15.10 13.78 2.23
C HIS A 485 -15.25 12.66 1.19
N HIS A 486 -15.93 12.92 0.08
CA HIS A 486 -16.11 11.96 -1.03
C HIS A 486 -16.68 10.61 -0.60
N HIS A 487 -17.59 10.63 0.38
CA HIS A 487 -18.28 9.47 0.93
C HIS A 487 -17.36 8.41 1.54
N ILE A 488 -16.12 8.74 1.89
CA ILE A 488 -15.21 7.77 2.53
C ILE A 488 -15.76 7.28 3.87
N SER A 489 -16.51 8.12 4.60
CA SER A 489 -17.08 7.83 5.92
C SER A 489 -18.25 6.83 5.85
N ASP A 490 -19.10 6.91 4.84
CA ASP A 490 -20.34 6.12 4.67
C ASP A 490 -20.26 5.05 3.57
N SER A 491 -19.07 4.81 3.01
CA SER A 491 -18.77 3.72 2.07
C SER A 491 -17.42 3.03 2.33
N HIS A 492 -16.92 3.14 3.55
CA HIS A 492 -15.62 2.60 3.96
C HIS A 492 -15.55 1.07 3.89
N VAL A 493 -16.64 0.38 4.22
CA VAL A 493 -16.71 -1.09 4.08
C VAL A 493 -16.48 -1.47 2.61
N ALA A 494 -17.14 -0.78 1.67
CA ALA A 494 -16.94 -1.02 0.24
C ALA A 494 -15.49 -0.77 -0.17
N HIS A 495 -14.90 0.31 0.34
CA HIS A 495 -13.52 0.68 0.13
C HIS A 495 -12.53 -0.40 0.65
N HIS A 496 -12.78 -1.03 1.81
CA HIS A 496 -11.94 -2.10 2.33
C HIS A 496 -12.01 -3.39 1.52
N PHE A 497 -13.20 -3.74 1.02
CA PHE A 497 -13.35 -4.90 0.13
C PHE A 497 -12.71 -4.65 -1.24
N PHE A 498 -12.85 -3.44 -1.79
CA PHE A 498 -12.42 -3.11 -3.15
C PHE A 498 -11.79 -1.72 -3.22
N SER A 499 -10.60 -1.55 -2.65
CA SER A 499 -9.95 -0.24 -2.56
C SER A 499 -9.57 0.37 -3.91
N THR A 500 -9.46 -0.43 -4.97
CA THR A 500 -9.25 0.04 -6.36
C THR A 500 -10.53 0.58 -7.02
N MET A 501 -11.69 0.46 -6.38
CA MET A 501 -12.95 1.05 -6.83
C MET A 501 -12.91 2.57 -6.61
N PRO A 502 -13.25 3.38 -7.62
CA PRO A 502 -13.32 4.83 -7.42
C PRO A 502 -14.44 5.23 -6.46
N HIS A 503 -14.15 6.16 -5.55
CA HIS A 503 -15.09 6.70 -4.55
C HIS A 503 -16.47 7.10 -5.13
N TYR A 504 -16.54 7.62 -6.35
CA TYR A 504 -17.79 8.05 -6.96
C TYR A 504 -18.74 6.91 -7.38
N HIS A 505 -18.30 5.65 -7.23
CA HIS A 505 -19.14 4.46 -7.31
C HIS A 505 -19.28 3.72 -5.98
N ALA A 506 -18.53 4.11 -4.94
CA ALA A 506 -18.49 3.41 -3.66
C ALA A 506 -19.85 3.39 -2.97
N VAL A 507 -20.57 4.51 -2.94
CA VAL A 507 -21.93 4.58 -2.36
C VAL A 507 -22.91 3.63 -3.05
N GLU A 508 -22.84 3.53 -4.39
CA GLU A 508 -23.67 2.58 -5.14
C GLU A 508 -23.29 1.14 -4.79
N ALA A 509 -22.00 0.82 -4.77
CA ALA A 509 -21.50 -0.50 -4.42
C ALA A 509 -21.87 -0.91 -2.99
N THR A 510 -21.84 0.01 -2.03
CA THR A 510 -22.28 -0.22 -0.64
C THR A 510 -23.69 -0.79 -0.57
N HIS A 511 -24.60 -0.39 -1.46
CA HIS A 511 -25.96 -0.94 -1.48
C HIS A 511 -25.99 -2.45 -1.78
N TYR A 512 -25.11 -2.91 -2.68
CA TYR A 512 -24.98 -4.33 -3.04
C TYR A 512 -24.21 -5.11 -1.98
N ILE A 513 -23.12 -4.54 -1.48
CA ILE A 513 -22.29 -5.13 -0.42
C ILE A 513 -23.10 -5.33 0.86
N LYS A 514 -23.92 -4.34 1.25
CA LYS A 514 -24.81 -4.46 2.42
C LYS A 514 -25.79 -5.63 2.29
N LYS A 515 -26.30 -5.89 1.09
CA LYS A 515 -27.16 -7.06 0.82
C LYS A 515 -26.38 -8.37 0.90
N ALA A 516 -25.17 -8.41 0.34
CA ALA A 516 -24.33 -9.61 0.31
C ALA A 516 -23.83 -10.00 1.71
N LEU A 517 -23.39 -9.03 2.52
CA LEU A 517 -22.89 -9.24 3.88
C LEU A 517 -24.01 -9.48 4.90
N GLY A 518 -25.22 -8.98 4.64
CA GLY A 518 -26.37 -9.14 5.52
C GLY A 518 -26.08 -8.64 6.95
N LYS A 519 -26.18 -9.53 7.93
CA LYS A 519 -25.92 -9.22 9.36
C LYS A 519 -24.47 -8.85 9.67
N HIS A 520 -23.53 -9.17 8.79
CA HIS A 520 -22.11 -8.89 8.98
C HIS A 520 -21.70 -7.49 8.52
N TYR A 521 -22.58 -6.78 7.80
CA TYR A 521 -22.34 -5.37 7.44
C TYR A 521 -22.48 -4.47 8.67
N GLN A 522 -21.44 -3.70 8.97
CA GLN A 522 -21.41 -2.83 10.14
C GLN A 522 -21.65 -1.37 9.74
N SER A 523 -22.67 -0.77 10.32
CA SER A 523 -22.96 0.65 10.16
C SER A 523 -23.47 1.25 11.45
N ASP A 524 -23.08 2.49 11.73
CA ASP A 524 -23.40 3.18 12.97
C ASP A 524 -23.81 4.63 12.71
N MET A 525 -25.05 4.95 13.04
CA MET A 525 -25.64 6.28 12.84
C MET A 525 -25.64 7.13 14.11
N THR A 526 -24.93 6.67 15.15
CA THR A 526 -24.75 7.43 16.39
C THR A 526 -24.07 8.77 16.08
N PRO A 527 -24.54 9.89 16.65
CA PRO A 527 -23.91 11.19 16.41
C PRO A 527 -22.41 11.15 16.70
N ILE A 528 -21.60 11.72 15.81
CA ILE A 528 -20.13 11.59 15.80
C ILE A 528 -19.49 11.83 17.18
N ALA A 529 -19.92 12.89 17.88
CA ALA A 529 -19.39 13.22 19.21
C ALA A 529 -19.71 12.14 20.26
N VAL A 530 -20.88 11.51 20.17
CA VAL A 530 -21.30 10.42 21.06
C VAL A 530 -20.54 9.14 20.73
N ALA A 531 -20.43 8.81 19.44
CA ALA A 531 -19.66 7.65 18.98
C ALA A 531 -18.19 7.77 19.38
N LEU A 532 -17.58 8.95 19.19
CA LEU A 532 -16.22 9.24 19.63
C LEU A 532 -16.05 9.07 21.13
N TRP A 533 -16.98 9.59 21.92
CA TRP A 533 -16.92 9.46 23.37
C TRP A 533 -17.03 8.00 23.82
N GLN A 534 -17.91 7.23 23.20
CA GLN A 534 -18.10 5.80 23.48
C GLN A 534 -16.87 4.98 23.08
N SER A 535 -16.41 5.06 21.83
CA SER A 535 -15.20 4.36 21.37
C SER A 535 -13.99 4.74 22.21
N TRP A 536 -13.82 6.02 22.55
CA TRP A 536 -12.72 6.43 23.41
C TRP A 536 -12.78 5.78 24.78
N LYS A 537 -13.96 5.69 25.39
CA LYS A 537 -14.12 5.14 26.74
C LYS A 537 -13.99 3.61 26.76
N GLU A 538 -14.54 2.93 25.76
CA GLU A 538 -14.74 1.48 25.76
C GLU A 538 -13.66 0.70 25.00
N CYS A 539 -12.89 1.37 24.14
CA CYS A 539 -11.84 0.73 23.33
C CYS A 539 -10.44 1.00 23.91
N ARG A 540 -10.13 0.38 25.06
CA ARG A 540 -8.82 0.56 25.72
C ARG A 540 -7.84 -0.56 25.42
N PHE A 541 -8.26 -1.81 25.58
CA PHE A 541 -7.41 -2.97 25.36
C PHE A 541 -8.22 -4.17 24.89
N VAL A 542 -7.50 -5.24 24.51
CA VAL A 542 -8.07 -6.56 24.22
C VAL A 542 -7.39 -7.63 25.08
N GLU A 543 -8.05 -8.77 25.26
CA GLU A 543 -7.48 -9.93 25.97
C GLU A 543 -6.18 -10.42 25.30
N ASP A 544 -5.26 -10.95 26.11
CA ASP A 544 -4.04 -11.59 25.60
C ASP A 544 -4.40 -12.92 24.89
N ASP A 545 -5.33 -13.68 25.47
CA ASP A 545 -5.79 -14.98 24.97
C ASP A 545 -7.04 -14.89 24.08
N GLY A 546 -7.29 -15.96 23.31
CA GLY A 546 -8.42 -16.06 22.38
C GLY A 546 -8.05 -15.70 20.94
N ASP A 547 -8.74 -16.30 19.96
CA ASP A 547 -8.53 -16.04 18.53
C ASP A 547 -9.47 -14.97 17.96
N VAL A 548 -10.59 -14.73 18.66
CA VAL A 548 -11.52 -13.62 18.41
C VAL A 548 -11.62 -12.79 19.68
N VAL A 549 -11.10 -11.56 19.65
CA VAL A 549 -11.01 -10.70 20.83
C VAL A 549 -11.73 -9.38 20.58
N PHE A 550 -12.33 -8.82 21.63
CA PHE A 550 -13.03 -7.53 21.53
C PHE A 550 -12.41 -6.51 22.47
N PHE A 551 -12.63 -5.25 22.14
CA PHE A 551 -12.29 -4.15 23.00
C PHE A 551 -12.98 -4.26 24.38
N LYS A 552 -12.21 -3.88 25.39
CA LYS A 552 -12.62 -3.74 26.79
C LYS A 552 -12.26 -2.36 27.31
N LYS A 553 -13.05 -1.95 28.30
CA LYS A 553 -12.92 -0.69 29.01
C LYS A 553 -11.64 -0.67 29.82
#